data_AF-A0AAD8BCI7-F1
#
_entry.id   AF-A0AAD8BCI7-F1
#
_cell.length_a   1.000
_cell.length_b   1.000
_cell.length_c   1.000
_cell.angle_alpha   90.00
_cell.angle_beta   90.00
_cell.angle_gamma   90.00
#
_symmetry.space_group_name_H-M   'P 1'
#
loop_
_entity.id
_entity.type
_entity.pdbx_description
1 polymer ?
#
loop_
_entity_poly.entity_id
_entity_poly.type
_entity_poly.pdbx_seq_one_letter_code
_entity_poly.pdbx_strand_id
1 'polypeptide(L)'
;MRCDLRNFGEKCDLRNFGKRCEVRNFGGMCDLRNFGGMCDLRNFGGMCDPRNFGMRCDLRNFGGICDLRNFGGMCDLRNFGMRCDLRNFGEKCGLRNFGERSLHDIVRIATLSRSLQDIDRKATLSRSLQDIDRKTTLSRSQQDIDRIATASHNVHYKIASRLSRKFSVASFILILLIVCLLQTLGNLWSNDLLEDVHRPILSSREDTLHSFPSSHRQLFHVFDWQHFSLPERFKVVDLRTDRRLEWTPDTASYTCVKSKTSPSFTACLYPPQKDVFISRSLLTSGLWEPYITKAFSVALERFPQATVVDVGANIGYYSLLASAAGHRVVALEPQDENIKRFLAGVRAAPWQDNIVLLANALSDRHWNVSLSTNEDNQGGIHVLENCGHIWPKSGRNQCTVVTLTLDDLLYVITTKTAIIKIDIEGYECKALATASTFFSALQVPYIFMEWRQMTDNRLLPQTVCPAQDIDALSHFFSDRGYIPHEIRSGIKLNPYQSSAWKIGDVYWRAQDQELLVPSL
;
A
#
# COMPACT_ATOMS: atom_id res chain seq x y z
N MET A 1 -25.00 -36.71 -21.25
CA MET A 1 -24.65 -37.14 -19.89
C MET A 1 -25.33 -36.21 -18.89
N ARG A 2 -26.03 -36.79 -17.92
CA ARG A 2 -26.75 -36.10 -16.83
C ARG A 2 -25.97 -36.37 -15.53
N CYS A 3 -25.78 -35.35 -14.71
CA CYS A 3 -25.09 -35.43 -13.42
C CYS A 3 -26.10 -35.04 -12.31
N ASP A 4 -26.19 -35.84 -11.25
CA ASP A 4 -26.99 -35.56 -10.03
C ASP A 4 -26.08 -35.80 -8.82
N LEU A 5 -25.73 -34.74 -8.10
CA LEU A 5 -24.84 -34.76 -6.95
C LEU A 5 -25.56 -34.18 -5.72
N ARG A 6 -25.49 -34.89 -4.59
CA ARG A 6 -26.19 -34.53 -3.36
C ARG A 6 -25.32 -34.72 -2.12
N ASN A 7 -25.51 -33.83 -1.14
CA ASN A 7 -25.02 -33.95 0.24
C ASN A 7 -23.49 -34.00 0.36
N PHE A 8 -22.87 -32.83 0.35
CA PHE A 8 -21.42 -32.68 0.55
C PHE A 8 -21.11 -31.94 1.84
N GLY A 9 -20.02 -32.35 2.51
CA GLY A 9 -19.54 -31.78 3.77
C GLY A 9 -18.98 -30.35 3.63
N GLU A 10 -18.14 -29.94 4.58
CA GLU A 10 -17.75 -28.52 4.75
C GLU A 10 -16.94 -27.91 3.61
N LYS A 11 -16.16 -28.71 2.86
CA LYS A 11 -15.32 -28.22 1.76
C LYS A 11 -15.48 -29.08 0.50
N CYS A 12 -15.66 -28.42 -0.65
CA CYS A 12 -15.75 -29.10 -1.94
C CYS A 12 -15.11 -28.28 -3.08
N ASP A 13 -14.37 -28.93 -3.99
CA ASP A 13 -13.93 -28.38 -5.28
C ASP A 13 -14.36 -29.35 -6.37
N LEU A 14 -15.36 -28.95 -7.17
CA LEU A 14 -15.90 -29.78 -8.24
C LEU A 14 -15.85 -29.02 -9.57
N ARG A 15 -15.35 -29.69 -10.61
CA ARG A 15 -15.08 -29.09 -11.92
C ARG A 15 -15.65 -29.93 -13.04
N ASN A 16 -16.06 -29.24 -14.11
CA ASN A 16 -16.40 -29.80 -15.42
C ASN A 16 -17.68 -30.67 -15.39
N PHE A 17 -18.83 -30.01 -15.35
CA PHE A 17 -20.12 -30.66 -15.37
C PHE A 17 -20.70 -30.74 -16.78
N GLY A 18 -21.26 -31.92 -17.12
CA GLY A 18 -21.86 -32.19 -18.42
C GLY A 18 -23.10 -31.34 -18.73
N LYS A 19 -23.74 -31.59 -19.89
CA LYS A 19 -24.81 -30.75 -20.44
C LYS A 19 -26.03 -30.52 -19.52
N ARG A 20 -26.31 -31.41 -18.56
CA ARG A 20 -27.38 -31.28 -17.56
C ARG A 20 -26.84 -31.67 -16.19
N CYS A 21 -26.87 -30.76 -15.22
CA CYS A 21 -26.35 -31.02 -13.88
C CYS A 21 -27.32 -30.53 -12.79
N GLU A 22 -27.54 -31.35 -11.78
CA GLU A 22 -28.40 -31.08 -10.63
C GLU A 22 -27.57 -31.29 -9.37
N VAL A 23 -27.41 -30.23 -8.57
CA VAL A 23 -26.43 -30.18 -7.49
C VAL A 23 -27.10 -29.64 -6.23
N ARG A 24 -27.12 -30.43 -5.15
CA ARG A 24 -27.87 -30.08 -3.93
C ARG A 24 -27.09 -30.29 -2.63
N ASN A 25 -27.37 -29.43 -1.66
CA ASN A 25 -27.00 -29.57 -0.25
C ASN A 25 -25.47 -29.60 -0.04
N PHE A 26 -24.87 -28.42 -0.01
CA PHE A 26 -23.43 -28.23 0.17
C PHE A 26 -23.14 -27.38 1.41
N GLY A 27 -22.12 -27.79 2.16
CA GLY A 27 -21.63 -27.10 3.36
C GLY A 27 -20.91 -25.77 3.08
N GLY A 28 -20.08 -25.34 4.04
CA GLY A 28 -19.65 -23.96 4.21
C GLY A 28 -18.68 -23.35 3.18
N MET A 29 -17.87 -24.13 2.46
CA MET A 29 -16.88 -23.59 1.50
C MET A 29 -16.83 -24.42 0.22
N CYS A 30 -17.37 -23.89 -0.89
CA CYS A 30 -17.43 -24.63 -2.14
C CYS A 30 -17.00 -23.81 -3.37
N ASP A 31 -16.11 -24.38 -4.17
CA ASP A 31 -15.69 -23.88 -5.48
C ASP A 31 -16.27 -24.78 -6.57
N LEU A 32 -17.13 -24.22 -7.41
CA LEU A 32 -17.84 -24.97 -8.45
C LEU A 32 -17.58 -24.33 -9.80
N ARG A 33 -16.99 -25.08 -10.73
CA ARG A 33 -16.57 -24.52 -12.04
C ARG A 33 -17.08 -25.32 -13.23
N ASN A 34 -17.37 -24.59 -14.31
CA ASN A 34 -17.61 -25.10 -15.65
C ASN A 34 -18.87 -25.99 -15.74
N PHE A 35 -20.03 -25.37 -15.68
CA PHE A 35 -21.32 -26.03 -15.91
C PHE A 35 -21.71 -25.95 -17.39
N GLY A 36 -22.07 -27.10 -17.97
CA GLY A 36 -22.63 -27.17 -19.31
C GLY A 36 -24.00 -26.50 -19.47
N GLY A 37 -24.72 -26.85 -20.55
CA GLY A 37 -25.87 -26.07 -21.03
C GLY A 37 -27.05 -25.84 -20.07
N MET A 38 -27.31 -26.73 -19.11
CA MET A 38 -28.41 -26.62 -18.13
C MET A 38 -27.97 -27.02 -16.73
N CYS A 39 -28.24 -26.18 -15.72
CA CYS A 39 -27.89 -26.48 -14.34
C CYS A 39 -28.98 -26.07 -13.32
N ASP A 40 -29.17 -26.86 -12.26
CA ASP A 40 -30.01 -26.55 -11.10
C ASP A 40 -29.21 -26.77 -9.81
N LEU A 41 -28.88 -25.69 -9.11
CA LEU A 41 -28.05 -25.66 -7.92
C LEU A 41 -28.87 -25.18 -6.73
N ARG A 42 -28.94 -25.98 -5.65
CA ARG A 42 -29.70 -25.62 -4.45
C ARG A 42 -28.95 -25.86 -3.14
N ASN A 43 -29.20 -24.98 -2.17
CA ASN A 43 -28.82 -25.13 -0.77
C ASN A 43 -27.30 -25.19 -0.56
N PHE A 44 -26.66 -24.02 -0.59
CA PHE A 44 -25.22 -23.82 -0.41
C PHE A 44 -24.96 -22.97 0.84
N GLY A 45 -24.01 -23.38 1.68
CA GLY A 45 -23.63 -22.65 2.89
C GLY A 45 -22.51 -21.61 2.69
N GLY A 46 -22.31 -20.76 3.70
CA GLY A 46 -21.08 -20.00 4.01
C GLY A 46 -20.48 -19.10 2.92
N MET A 47 -19.50 -19.65 2.18
CA MET A 47 -18.70 -18.99 1.15
C MET A 47 -18.68 -19.87 -0.10
N CYS A 48 -19.29 -19.41 -1.18
CA CYS A 48 -19.33 -20.16 -2.45
C CYS A 48 -18.87 -19.29 -3.61
N ASP A 49 -18.05 -19.85 -4.50
CA ASP A 49 -17.55 -19.14 -5.70
C ASP A 49 -17.89 -19.92 -6.98
N PRO A 50 -19.15 -19.88 -7.44
CA PRO A 50 -19.59 -20.61 -8.62
C PRO A 50 -19.25 -19.82 -9.90
N ARG A 51 -18.58 -20.48 -10.85
CA ARG A 51 -18.10 -19.83 -12.09
C ARG A 51 -18.45 -20.63 -13.36
N ASN A 52 -18.68 -19.91 -14.44
CA ASN A 52 -18.82 -20.41 -15.82
C ASN A 52 -20.04 -21.32 -15.99
N PHE A 53 -21.21 -20.72 -16.14
CA PHE A 53 -22.48 -21.40 -16.36
C PHE A 53 -22.95 -21.32 -17.81
N GLY A 54 -23.45 -22.44 -18.33
CA GLY A 54 -24.02 -22.53 -19.67
C GLY A 54 -25.35 -21.80 -19.83
N MET A 55 -26.08 -22.16 -20.89
CA MET A 55 -27.20 -21.36 -21.41
C MET A 55 -28.38 -21.15 -20.45
N ARG A 56 -28.68 -22.09 -19.53
CA ARG A 56 -29.81 -21.98 -18.60
C ARG A 56 -29.47 -22.49 -17.20
N CYS A 57 -29.55 -21.62 -16.19
CA CYS A 57 -29.19 -22.01 -14.83
C CYS A 57 -30.15 -21.46 -13.75
N ASP A 58 -30.56 -22.32 -12.82
CA ASP A 58 -31.40 -21.98 -11.67
C ASP A 58 -30.59 -22.18 -10.38
N LEU A 59 -30.37 -21.10 -9.63
CA LEU A 59 -29.57 -21.12 -8.41
C LEU A 59 -30.43 -20.62 -7.25
N ARG A 60 -30.53 -21.44 -6.20
CA ARG A 60 -31.36 -21.14 -5.03
C ARG A 60 -30.65 -21.38 -3.71
N ASN A 61 -30.90 -20.51 -2.74
CA ASN A 61 -30.51 -20.67 -1.33
C ASN A 61 -28.99 -20.75 -1.13
N PHE A 62 -28.30 -19.64 -1.32
CA PHE A 62 -26.85 -19.51 -1.06
C PHE A 62 -26.62 -18.63 0.17
N GLY A 63 -25.98 -19.18 1.20
CA GLY A 63 -25.70 -18.49 2.45
C GLY A 63 -24.44 -17.62 2.41
N GLY A 64 -24.43 -16.53 3.18
CA GLY A 64 -23.24 -15.77 3.54
C GLY A 64 -22.66 -14.85 2.45
N ILE A 65 -21.57 -15.30 1.82
CA ILE A 65 -20.78 -14.55 0.84
C ILE A 65 -20.66 -15.37 -0.45
N CYS A 66 -20.92 -14.75 -1.60
CA CYS A 66 -20.77 -15.44 -2.88
C CYS A 66 -20.18 -14.58 -3.99
N ASP A 67 -19.44 -15.19 -4.90
CA ASP A 67 -18.94 -14.53 -6.10
C ASP A 67 -19.44 -15.30 -7.32
N LEU A 68 -20.41 -14.72 -8.04
CA LEU A 68 -21.11 -15.35 -9.13
C LEU A 68 -20.67 -14.71 -10.44
N ARG A 69 -19.98 -15.49 -11.29
CA ARG A 69 -19.44 -14.99 -12.56
C ARG A 69 -19.81 -15.86 -13.77
N ASN A 70 -20.03 -15.18 -14.89
CA ASN A 70 -20.15 -15.76 -16.23
C ASN A 70 -21.35 -16.71 -16.38
N PHE A 71 -22.55 -16.13 -16.39
CA PHE A 71 -23.79 -16.86 -16.64
C PHE A 71 -24.22 -16.68 -18.10
N GLY A 72 -24.56 -17.78 -18.75
CA GLY A 72 -25.13 -17.77 -20.10
C GLY A 72 -26.52 -17.13 -20.19
N GLY A 73 -27.22 -17.42 -21.30
CA GLY A 73 -28.37 -16.64 -21.78
C GLY A 73 -29.56 -16.47 -20.83
N MET A 74 -29.91 -17.44 -19.99
CA MET A 74 -31.04 -17.34 -19.06
C MET A 74 -30.69 -17.82 -17.66
N CYS A 75 -31.03 -17.05 -16.63
CA CYS A 75 -30.84 -17.49 -15.24
C CYS A 75 -31.97 -17.08 -14.29
N ASP A 76 -32.18 -17.86 -13.23
CA ASP A 76 -33.08 -17.52 -12.13
C ASP A 76 -32.31 -17.67 -10.81
N LEU A 77 -32.06 -16.55 -10.14
CA LEU A 77 -31.26 -16.46 -8.92
C LEU A 77 -32.17 -16.03 -7.76
N ARG A 78 -32.30 -16.89 -6.75
CA ARG A 78 -33.17 -16.62 -5.58
C ARG A 78 -32.49 -16.92 -4.25
N ASN A 79 -32.77 -16.09 -3.25
CA ASN A 79 -32.41 -16.28 -1.84
C ASN A 79 -30.88 -16.35 -1.63
N PHE A 80 -30.22 -15.21 -1.77
CA PHE A 80 -28.78 -15.04 -1.59
C PHE A 80 -28.46 -14.24 -0.32
N GLY A 81 -27.35 -14.60 0.34
CA GLY A 81 -26.87 -14.03 1.61
C GLY A 81 -26.43 -12.57 1.55
N MET A 82 -25.71 -12.13 2.58
CA MET A 82 -25.47 -10.70 2.86
C MET A 82 -24.52 -9.99 1.88
N ARG A 83 -23.60 -10.71 1.20
CA ARG A 83 -22.62 -10.13 0.27
C ARG A 83 -22.40 -11.04 -0.94
N CYS A 84 -23.11 -10.77 -2.03
CA CYS A 84 -22.91 -11.48 -3.28
C CYS A 84 -22.48 -10.53 -4.39
N ASP A 85 -21.35 -10.83 -5.03
CA ASP A 85 -20.85 -10.12 -6.22
C ASP A 85 -21.39 -10.82 -7.46
N LEU A 86 -21.94 -10.05 -8.40
CA LEU A 86 -22.69 -10.54 -9.56
C LEU A 86 -22.08 -9.97 -10.84
N ARG A 87 -21.38 -10.77 -11.65
CA ARG A 87 -20.75 -10.30 -12.90
C ARG A 87 -21.06 -11.15 -14.12
N ASN A 88 -21.18 -10.50 -15.28
CA ASN A 88 -21.30 -11.12 -16.62
C ASN A 88 -22.48 -12.10 -16.76
N PHE A 89 -23.71 -11.57 -16.78
CA PHE A 89 -24.93 -12.36 -16.97
C PHE A 89 -25.49 -12.22 -18.40
N GLY A 90 -26.16 -13.26 -18.90
CA GLY A 90 -26.86 -13.25 -20.19
C GLY A 90 -28.24 -12.59 -20.16
N GLU A 91 -28.78 -12.31 -21.35
CA GLU A 91 -29.89 -11.38 -21.62
C GLU A 91 -31.18 -11.52 -20.77
N LYS A 92 -31.45 -12.66 -20.12
CA LYS A 92 -32.69 -12.91 -19.35
C LYS A 92 -32.40 -13.54 -17.99
N CYS A 93 -31.98 -12.72 -17.03
CA CYS A 93 -31.73 -13.13 -15.66
C CYS A 93 -32.73 -12.53 -14.67
N GLY A 94 -33.42 -13.40 -13.92
CA GLY A 94 -34.33 -13.02 -12.83
C GLY A 94 -33.60 -13.03 -11.48
N LEU A 95 -33.67 -11.92 -10.74
CA LEU A 95 -33.06 -11.77 -9.41
C LEU A 95 -34.15 -11.54 -8.36
N ARG A 96 -34.18 -12.33 -7.28
CA ARG A 96 -35.10 -12.14 -6.14
C ARG A 96 -34.44 -12.45 -4.79
N ASN A 97 -34.84 -11.72 -3.74
CA ASN A 97 -34.43 -11.97 -2.34
C ASN A 97 -32.91 -11.97 -2.11
N PHE A 98 -32.28 -10.80 -2.22
CA PHE A 98 -30.86 -10.54 -1.93
C PHE A 98 -30.70 -9.66 -0.68
N GLY A 99 -29.61 -9.81 0.09
CA GLY A 99 -29.31 -8.99 1.27
C GLY A 99 -28.88 -7.55 0.96
N GLU A 100 -28.85 -6.66 1.97
CA GLU A 100 -28.66 -5.19 1.82
C GLU A 100 -27.34 -4.74 1.15
N ARG A 101 -26.30 -5.59 1.04
CA ARG A 101 -25.01 -5.26 0.39
C ARG A 101 -24.72 -6.07 -0.89
N SER A 102 -25.73 -6.68 -1.49
CA SER A 102 -25.55 -7.68 -2.58
C SER A 102 -25.54 -7.11 -4.01
N LEU A 103 -25.38 -5.79 -4.17
CA LEU A 103 -25.61 -5.11 -5.46
C LEU A 103 -24.49 -4.15 -5.87
N HIS A 104 -23.25 -4.40 -5.42
CA HIS A 104 -22.09 -3.73 -5.98
C HIS A 104 -21.68 -4.47 -7.27
N ASP A 105 -21.73 -3.80 -8.40
CA ASP A 105 -21.25 -4.22 -9.74
C ASP A 105 -22.20 -5.07 -10.62
N ILE A 106 -23.45 -4.63 -10.87
CA ILE A 106 -24.19 -5.16 -12.04
C ILE A 106 -23.66 -4.48 -13.32
N VAL A 107 -22.73 -5.13 -14.02
CA VAL A 107 -22.27 -4.69 -15.34
C VAL A 107 -22.79 -5.65 -16.42
N ARG A 108 -23.66 -5.08 -17.28
CA ARG A 108 -24.43 -5.65 -18.42
C ARG A 108 -25.64 -6.52 -18.06
N ILE A 109 -26.84 -5.99 -18.37
CA ILE A 109 -27.96 -6.61 -19.14
C ILE A 109 -29.01 -5.53 -19.47
N ALA A 110 -29.53 -5.59 -20.69
CA ALA A 110 -30.68 -4.80 -21.14
C ALA A 110 -31.98 -5.19 -20.41
N THR A 111 -32.76 -4.17 -20.01
CA THR A 111 -34.14 -4.24 -19.47
C THR A 111 -34.35 -4.87 -18.07
N LEU A 112 -34.04 -4.09 -17.03
CA LEU A 112 -34.45 -4.34 -15.63
C LEU A 112 -35.69 -3.52 -15.21
N SER A 113 -36.71 -3.40 -16.06
CA SER A 113 -37.85 -2.51 -15.79
C SER A 113 -38.90 -3.05 -14.80
N ARG A 114 -38.86 -4.33 -14.39
CA ARG A 114 -39.89 -4.91 -13.49
C ARG A 114 -39.40 -5.28 -12.09
N SER A 115 -38.10 -5.47 -11.88
CA SER A 115 -37.57 -5.96 -10.59
C SER A 115 -37.22 -4.85 -9.58
N LEU A 116 -37.17 -3.58 -10.01
CA LEU A 116 -36.89 -2.43 -9.13
C LEU A 116 -38.06 -2.05 -8.21
N GLN A 117 -39.29 -2.45 -8.54
CA GLN A 117 -40.49 -2.07 -7.78
C GLN A 117 -40.58 -2.74 -6.39
N ASP A 118 -39.98 -3.92 -6.20
CA ASP A 118 -39.98 -4.62 -4.89
C ASP A 118 -38.85 -4.15 -3.96
N ILE A 119 -37.79 -3.52 -4.48
CA ILE A 119 -36.65 -3.04 -3.70
C ILE A 119 -36.97 -1.70 -3.02
N ASP A 120 -37.70 -0.82 -3.71
CA ASP A 120 -37.98 0.55 -3.25
C ASP A 120 -38.91 0.60 -2.01
N ARG A 121 -39.81 -0.39 -1.88
CA ARG A 121 -40.69 -0.53 -0.70
C ARG A 121 -39.93 -0.86 0.60
N LYS A 122 -38.83 -1.60 0.54
CA LYS A 122 -38.03 -1.98 1.73
C LYS A 122 -37.05 -0.87 2.15
N ALA A 123 -36.46 -0.16 1.19
CA ALA A 123 -35.59 0.98 1.48
C ALA A 123 -36.34 2.12 2.19
N THR A 124 -37.62 2.32 1.84
CA THR A 124 -38.49 3.33 2.48
C THR A 124 -38.83 2.98 3.94
N LEU A 125 -38.95 1.70 4.28
CA LEU A 125 -39.21 1.25 5.66
C LEU A 125 -37.97 1.40 6.57
N SER A 126 -36.76 1.18 6.02
CA SER A 126 -35.49 1.36 6.73
C SER A 126 -35.17 2.84 7.03
N ARG A 127 -35.48 3.75 6.10
CA ARG A 127 -35.36 5.21 6.33
C ARG A 127 -36.32 5.70 7.43
N SER A 128 -37.56 5.20 7.46
CA SER A 128 -38.53 5.55 8.51
C SER A 128 -38.11 5.07 9.90
N LEU A 129 -37.40 3.93 9.99
CA LEU A 129 -36.83 3.42 11.25
C LEU A 129 -35.60 4.24 11.71
N GLN A 130 -34.76 4.69 10.77
CA GLN A 130 -33.62 5.58 11.06
C GLN A 130 -34.08 6.97 11.52
N ASP A 131 -35.18 7.51 10.98
CA ASP A 131 -35.73 8.80 11.42
C ASP A 131 -36.37 8.73 12.82
N ILE A 132 -36.92 7.57 13.21
CA ILE A 132 -37.39 7.34 14.59
C ILE A 132 -36.18 7.24 15.53
N ASP A 133 -35.14 6.49 15.19
CA ASP A 133 -33.95 6.34 16.02
C ASP A 133 -33.19 7.68 16.21
N ARG A 134 -33.14 8.50 15.15
CA ARG A 134 -32.55 9.85 15.19
C ARG A 134 -33.33 10.81 16.08
N LYS A 135 -34.67 10.77 16.07
CA LYS A 135 -35.52 11.61 16.95
C LYS A 135 -35.41 11.20 18.42
N THR A 136 -35.28 9.91 18.72
CA THR A 136 -35.13 9.41 20.09
C THR A 136 -33.74 9.70 20.67
N THR A 137 -32.72 9.76 19.81
CA THR A 137 -31.33 10.08 20.21
C THR A 137 -31.16 11.59 20.43
N LEU A 138 -31.71 12.44 19.56
CA LEU A 138 -31.66 13.91 19.72
C LEU A 138 -32.40 14.42 20.97
N SER A 139 -33.51 13.79 21.38
CA SER A 139 -34.24 14.19 22.59
C SER A 139 -33.50 13.83 23.88
N ARG A 140 -32.74 12.74 23.90
CA ARG A 140 -31.87 12.35 25.01
C ARG A 140 -30.64 13.26 25.13
N SER A 141 -29.99 13.58 24.01
CA SER A 141 -28.83 14.47 24.00
C SER A 141 -29.18 15.89 24.46
N GLN A 142 -30.37 16.40 24.09
CA GLN A 142 -30.79 17.74 24.50
C GLN A 142 -31.11 17.82 26.01
N GLN A 143 -31.73 16.78 26.58
CA GLN A 143 -31.97 16.70 28.04
C GLN A 143 -30.68 16.62 28.86
N ASP A 144 -29.62 15.97 28.33
CA ASP A 144 -28.32 15.89 28.99
C ASP A 144 -27.53 17.20 28.86
N ILE A 145 -27.64 17.92 27.75
CA ILE A 145 -27.04 19.26 27.57
C ILE A 145 -27.69 20.30 28.48
N ASP A 146 -29.02 20.30 28.63
CA ASP A 146 -29.73 21.24 29.51
C ASP A 146 -29.42 20.98 31.00
N ARG A 147 -29.18 19.72 31.38
CA ARG A 147 -28.73 19.35 32.74
C ARG A 147 -27.30 19.81 33.03
N ILE A 148 -26.40 19.74 32.05
CA ILE A 148 -25.01 20.21 32.18
C ILE A 148 -24.94 21.74 32.20
N ALA A 149 -25.77 22.43 31.41
CA ALA A 149 -25.86 23.89 31.40
C ALA A 149 -26.37 24.44 32.74
N THR A 150 -27.35 23.78 33.37
CA THR A 150 -27.90 24.17 34.69
C THR A 150 -26.92 23.92 35.84
N ALA A 151 -26.04 22.91 35.71
CA ALA A 151 -24.97 22.64 36.66
C ALA A 151 -23.81 23.65 36.57
N SER A 152 -23.47 24.12 35.36
CA SER A 152 -22.39 25.10 35.13
C SER A 152 -22.73 26.52 35.61
N HIS A 153 -24.01 26.91 35.53
CA HIS A 153 -24.48 28.23 35.97
C HIS A 153 -24.44 28.40 37.51
N ASN A 154 -24.68 27.33 38.27
CA ASN A 154 -24.66 27.35 39.74
C ASN A 154 -23.24 27.38 40.36
N VAL A 155 -22.21 26.98 39.61
CA VAL A 155 -20.81 27.02 40.06
C VAL A 155 -20.20 28.41 39.85
N HIS A 156 -20.50 29.08 38.74
CA HIS A 156 -19.99 30.43 38.46
C HIS A 156 -20.54 31.51 39.42
N TYR A 157 -21.82 31.41 39.83
CA TYR A 157 -22.42 32.38 40.76
C TYR A 157 -21.89 32.25 42.21
N LYS A 158 -21.48 31.05 42.64
CA LYS A 158 -20.88 30.81 43.97
C LYS A 158 -19.40 31.21 44.07
N ILE A 159 -18.68 31.26 42.94
CA ILE A 159 -17.27 31.70 42.89
C ILE A 159 -17.19 33.22 42.74
N ALA A 160 -18.05 33.84 41.93
CA ALA A 160 -18.08 35.30 41.75
C ALA A 160 -18.53 36.07 43.02
N SER A 161 -19.39 35.47 43.86
CA SER A 161 -19.82 36.09 45.13
C SER A 161 -18.82 35.96 46.29
N ARG A 162 -17.74 35.17 46.12
CA ARG A 162 -16.66 35.02 47.13
C ARG A 162 -15.38 35.80 46.80
N LEU A 163 -15.21 36.28 45.57
CA LEU A 163 -14.00 36.99 45.13
C LEU A 163 -14.13 38.54 45.10
N SER A 164 -15.33 39.09 45.29
CA SER A 164 -15.56 40.56 45.26
C SER A 164 -15.30 41.29 46.59
N ARG A 165 -14.67 40.66 47.59
CA ARG A 165 -14.45 41.26 48.93
C ARG A 165 -13.00 41.49 49.37
N LYS A 166 -11.97 41.26 48.53
CA LYS A 166 -10.56 41.32 49.02
C LYS A 166 -9.49 41.89 48.09
N PHE A 167 -9.80 42.67 47.06
CA PHE A 167 -8.75 43.38 46.31
C PHE A 167 -9.17 44.82 46.01
N SER A 168 -8.33 45.78 46.39
CA SER A 168 -8.54 47.20 46.08
C SER A 168 -8.30 47.43 44.58
N VAL A 169 -8.98 48.43 44.00
CA VAL A 169 -8.88 48.81 42.59
C VAL A 169 -7.42 49.01 42.14
N ALA A 170 -6.53 49.40 43.06
CA ALA A 170 -5.09 49.53 42.79
C ALA A 170 -4.41 48.19 42.44
N SER A 171 -4.84 47.07 43.03
CA SER A 171 -4.30 45.74 42.73
C SER A 171 -4.71 45.24 41.35
N PHE A 172 -5.90 45.63 40.87
CA PHE A 172 -6.38 45.27 39.53
C PHE A 172 -5.65 46.05 38.43
N ILE A 173 -5.35 47.33 38.69
CA ILE A 173 -4.56 48.17 37.78
C ILE A 173 -3.11 47.67 37.70
N LEU A 174 -2.53 47.24 38.82
CA LEU A 174 -1.17 46.67 38.84
C LEU A 174 -1.08 45.37 38.03
N ILE A 175 -2.09 44.49 38.12
CA ILE A 175 -2.13 43.24 37.34
C ILE A 175 -2.27 43.53 35.84
N LEU A 176 -3.12 44.49 35.46
CA LEU A 176 -3.26 44.90 34.06
C LEU A 176 -1.98 45.53 33.50
N LEU A 177 -1.27 46.34 34.30
CA LEU A 177 0.02 46.89 33.92
C LEU A 177 1.09 45.80 33.78
N ILE A 178 1.10 44.78 34.65
CA ILE A 178 2.02 43.64 34.54
C ILE A 178 1.72 42.81 33.30
N VAL A 179 0.45 42.55 32.97
CA VAL A 179 0.07 41.83 31.75
C VAL A 179 0.46 42.62 30.49
N CYS A 180 0.30 43.95 30.50
CA CYS A 180 0.72 44.81 29.40
C CYS A 180 2.26 44.91 29.28
N LEU A 181 2.98 44.90 30.41
CA LEU A 181 4.45 44.84 30.45
C LEU A 181 4.97 43.50 29.93
N LEU A 182 4.30 42.39 30.24
CA LEU A 182 4.65 41.05 29.77
C LEU A 182 4.34 40.87 28.27
N GLN A 183 3.29 41.51 27.74
CA GLN A 183 3.00 41.51 26.31
C GLN A 183 4.01 42.37 25.52
N THR A 184 4.48 43.48 26.10
CA THR A 184 5.51 44.32 25.47
C THR A 184 6.91 43.73 25.61
N LEU A 185 7.24 43.07 26.72
CA LEU A 185 8.48 42.28 26.89
C LEU A 185 8.48 41.02 26.02
N GLY A 186 7.33 40.36 25.83
CA GLY A 186 7.19 39.25 24.89
C GLY A 186 7.42 39.68 23.44
N ASN A 187 6.99 40.89 23.05
CA ASN A 187 7.25 41.45 21.73
C ASN A 187 8.68 42.00 21.55
N LEU A 188 9.40 42.36 22.63
CA LEU A 188 10.85 42.64 22.56
C LEU A 188 11.67 41.34 22.50
N TRP A 189 11.31 40.30 23.25
CA TRP A 189 11.99 38.99 23.22
C TRP A 189 11.72 38.17 21.95
N SER A 190 10.66 38.50 21.20
CA SER A 190 10.37 37.89 19.89
C SER A 190 11.20 38.50 18.76
N ASN A 191 11.75 39.71 18.93
CA ASN A 191 12.52 40.39 17.88
C ASN A 191 14.04 40.24 18.06
N ASP A 192 14.55 40.03 19.28
CA ASP A 192 16.00 39.85 19.53
C ASP A 192 16.49 38.38 19.44
N LEU A 193 15.60 37.40 19.32
CA LEU A 193 15.94 35.97 19.08
C LEU A 193 15.79 35.55 17.60
N LEU A 194 15.36 36.46 16.73
CA LEU A 194 15.18 36.24 15.29
C LEU A 194 16.27 36.89 14.41
N GLU A 195 17.20 37.66 14.98
CA GLU A 195 18.31 38.27 14.24
C GLU A 195 19.66 37.51 14.29
N ASP A 196 19.81 36.47 15.12
CA ASP A 196 21.09 35.72 15.23
C ASP A 196 21.07 34.27 14.70
N VAL A 197 19.98 33.84 14.04
CA VAL A 197 19.91 32.55 13.30
C VAL A 197 19.63 32.73 11.80
N HIS A 198 19.54 33.99 11.34
CA HIS A 198 19.42 34.33 9.92
C HIS A 198 20.58 35.21 9.45
N ARG A 199 21.79 34.62 9.42
CA ARG A 199 22.75 34.95 8.36
C ARG A 199 22.68 33.89 7.26
N PRO A 200 22.72 34.28 5.97
CA PRO A 200 22.34 33.41 4.89
C PRO A 200 23.46 32.42 4.55
N ILE A 201 23.17 31.12 4.65
CA ILE A 201 23.86 30.07 3.88
C ILE A 201 23.39 30.09 2.40
N LEU A 202 22.67 31.15 2.01
CA LEU A 202 22.13 31.38 0.67
C LEU A 202 22.98 32.34 -0.18
N SER A 203 24.20 32.70 0.23
CA SER A 203 25.14 33.47 -0.62
C SER A 203 26.43 32.75 -0.98
N SER A 204 26.50 31.42 -0.85
CA SER A 204 27.66 30.62 -1.30
C SER A 204 27.28 29.33 -2.05
N ARG A 205 26.02 29.21 -2.48
CA ARG A 205 25.50 27.99 -3.13
C ARG A 205 25.27 28.12 -4.63
N GLU A 206 25.30 29.33 -5.19
CA GLU A 206 25.42 29.50 -6.65
C GLU A 206 26.83 29.13 -7.13
N ASP A 207 27.87 29.35 -6.33
CA ASP A 207 29.26 29.03 -6.72
C ASP A 207 29.65 27.55 -6.60
N THR A 208 28.87 26.73 -5.88
CA THR A 208 29.15 25.28 -5.73
C THR A 208 28.37 24.38 -6.69
N LEU A 209 27.41 24.93 -7.44
CA LEU A 209 26.80 24.24 -8.60
C LEU A 209 27.53 24.54 -9.92
N HIS A 210 28.38 25.57 -9.96
CA HIS A 210 29.18 25.94 -11.14
C HIS A 210 30.61 25.36 -11.15
N SER A 211 31.03 24.63 -10.11
CA SER A 211 32.32 23.94 -10.08
C SER A 211 32.32 22.52 -10.66
N PHE A 212 31.22 22.06 -11.27
CA PHE A 212 31.26 20.86 -12.10
C PHE A 212 31.73 21.24 -13.50
N PRO A 213 32.87 20.69 -13.99
CA PRO A 213 33.39 21.02 -15.30
C PRO A 213 32.32 20.77 -16.37
N SER A 214 32.20 21.71 -17.31
CA SER A 214 31.33 21.69 -18.49
C SER A 214 31.56 20.50 -19.45
N SER A 215 32.38 19.51 -19.06
CA SER A 215 32.55 18.22 -19.72
C SER A 215 31.51 17.15 -19.31
N HIS A 216 30.61 17.41 -18.35
CA HIS A 216 29.62 16.42 -17.88
C HIS A 216 28.35 16.32 -18.75
N ARG A 217 28.49 16.41 -20.08
CA ARG A 217 27.47 15.96 -21.05
C ARG A 217 27.82 14.63 -21.73
N GLN A 218 28.91 13.97 -21.32
CA GLN A 218 29.40 12.72 -21.93
C GLN A 218 29.87 11.63 -20.92
N LEU A 219 29.28 11.55 -19.72
CA LEU A 219 29.44 10.35 -18.88
C LEU A 219 28.29 9.37 -19.15
N PHE A 220 28.25 8.87 -20.39
CA PHE A 220 27.28 7.88 -20.85
C PHE A 220 27.71 6.43 -20.62
N HIS A 221 28.89 6.17 -20.05
CA HIS A 221 29.30 4.82 -19.68
C HIS A 221 30.24 4.88 -18.48
N VAL A 222 30.00 3.99 -17.51
CA VAL A 222 30.87 3.70 -16.36
C VAL A 222 30.93 4.80 -15.30
N PHE A 223 30.13 4.63 -14.23
CA PHE A 223 30.52 5.16 -12.93
C PHE A 223 31.80 4.43 -12.51
N ASP A 224 32.94 5.13 -12.53
CA ASP A 224 34.21 4.59 -12.04
C ASP A 224 34.22 4.65 -10.51
N TRP A 225 33.69 3.58 -9.90
CA TRP A 225 33.66 3.40 -8.45
C TRP A 225 35.06 3.38 -7.81
N GLN A 226 36.15 3.34 -8.59
CA GLN A 226 37.50 3.39 -8.02
C GLN A 226 37.89 4.77 -7.48
N HIS A 227 37.15 5.84 -7.82
CA HIS A 227 37.54 7.22 -7.46
C HIS A 227 36.52 7.96 -6.58
N PHE A 228 35.40 7.34 -6.23
CA PHE A 228 34.40 7.92 -5.32
C PHE A 228 34.31 7.08 -4.04
N SER A 229 34.79 7.63 -2.92
CA SER A 229 34.69 6.96 -1.62
C SER A 229 33.30 7.18 -1.02
N LEU A 230 32.43 6.18 -1.13
CA LEU A 230 31.19 6.16 -0.36
C LEU A 230 31.49 5.95 1.14
N PRO A 231 30.65 6.48 2.05
CA PRO A 231 30.73 6.15 3.46
C PRO A 231 30.70 4.62 3.70
N GLU A 232 31.41 4.13 4.71
CA GLU A 232 31.59 2.68 4.99
C GLU A 232 30.27 1.90 5.20
N ARG A 233 29.20 2.62 5.56
CA ARG A 233 27.85 2.06 5.72
C ARG A 233 27.23 1.56 4.42
N PHE A 234 27.66 2.07 3.26
CA PHE A 234 27.18 1.60 1.96
C PHE A 234 27.76 0.22 1.66
N LYS A 235 26.89 -0.79 1.55
CA LYS A 235 27.26 -2.15 1.16
C LYS A 235 26.99 -2.33 -0.33
N VAL A 236 27.83 -1.72 -1.15
CA VAL A 236 27.70 -1.79 -2.62
C VAL A 236 27.99 -3.21 -3.11
N VAL A 237 27.08 -3.75 -3.91
CA VAL A 237 27.25 -5.05 -4.57
C VAL A 237 27.92 -4.81 -5.92
N ASP A 238 29.08 -5.45 -6.14
CA ASP A 238 29.77 -5.39 -7.43
C ASP A 238 29.03 -6.23 -8.48
N LEU A 239 28.43 -5.56 -9.46
CA LEU A 239 27.69 -6.20 -10.55
C LEU A 239 28.61 -6.84 -11.61
N ARG A 240 29.88 -6.43 -11.66
CA ARG A 240 30.85 -6.76 -12.72
C ARG A 240 31.87 -7.82 -12.31
N THR A 241 32.28 -7.87 -11.03
CA THR A 241 33.29 -8.85 -10.56
C THR A 241 32.75 -9.91 -9.61
N ASP A 242 32.82 -11.16 -10.06
CA ASP A 242 32.55 -12.37 -9.29
C ASP A 242 33.84 -12.89 -8.61
N ARG A 243 34.56 -12.04 -7.86
CA ARG A 243 35.83 -12.45 -7.22
C ARG A 243 36.09 -11.98 -5.78
N ARG A 244 35.19 -11.21 -5.16
CA ARG A 244 35.33 -10.82 -3.73
C ARG A 244 34.38 -11.50 -2.77
N LEU A 245 33.48 -12.34 -3.28
CA LEU A 245 32.86 -13.40 -2.49
C LEU A 245 33.64 -14.67 -2.83
N GLU A 246 34.20 -15.38 -1.85
CA GLU A 246 34.69 -16.77 -1.96
C GLU A 246 33.54 -17.76 -2.24
N TRP A 247 32.61 -17.36 -3.11
CA TRP A 247 31.45 -18.11 -3.47
C TRP A 247 31.36 -18.06 -4.98
N THR A 248 32.11 -18.94 -5.64
CA THR A 248 31.69 -19.42 -6.96
C THR A 248 30.29 -19.98 -6.74
N PRO A 249 29.24 -19.40 -7.33
CA PRO A 249 27.93 -20.01 -7.30
C PRO A 249 28.11 -21.40 -7.91
N ASP A 250 27.89 -22.43 -7.10
CA ASP A 250 27.61 -23.74 -7.63
C ASP A 250 26.55 -23.51 -8.71
N THR A 251 26.87 -23.85 -9.95
CA THR A 251 26.11 -23.51 -11.17
C THR A 251 24.80 -24.29 -11.23
N ALA A 252 24.04 -24.33 -10.14
CA ALA A 252 22.62 -24.57 -10.17
C ALA A 252 22.00 -23.39 -10.93
N SER A 253 21.90 -23.54 -12.26
CA SER A 253 21.21 -22.62 -13.15
C SER A 253 19.88 -22.21 -12.52
N TYR A 254 19.77 -20.96 -12.05
CA TYR A 254 18.49 -20.44 -11.59
C TYR A 254 17.46 -20.62 -12.71
N THR A 255 16.22 -20.96 -12.36
CA THR A 255 15.13 -20.90 -13.32
C THR A 255 14.86 -19.42 -13.59
N CYS A 256 15.19 -18.97 -14.79
CA CYS A 256 14.95 -17.59 -15.21
C CYS A 256 13.87 -17.53 -16.29
N VAL A 257 13.02 -16.51 -16.21
CA VAL A 257 11.93 -16.28 -17.16
C VAL A 257 12.02 -14.88 -17.74
N LYS A 258 11.59 -14.71 -18.99
CA LYS A 258 11.36 -13.38 -19.54
C LYS A 258 10.02 -12.84 -19.04
N SER A 259 10.01 -11.62 -18.53
CA SER A 259 8.78 -10.92 -18.16
C SER A 259 7.91 -10.67 -19.39
N LYS A 260 6.60 -10.55 -19.18
CA LYS A 260 5.63 -10.10 -20.19
C LYS A 260 5.37 -8.59 -20.12
N THR A 261 6.32 -7.84 -19.58
CA THR A 261 6.32 -6.38 -19.61
C THR A 261 6.83 -5.88 -20.97
N SER A 262 6.60 -4.59 -21.25
CA SER A 262 7.23 -3.89 -22.37
C SER A 262 7.94 -2.66 -21.79
N PRO A 263 9.29 -2.60 -21.82
CA PRO A 263 10.21 -3.63 -22.33
C PRO A 263 10.26 -4.89 -21.47
N SER A 264 10.67 -6.02 -22.07
CA SER A 264 10.86 -7.29 -21.36
C SER A 264 12.23 -7.35 -20.70
N PHE A 265 12.32 -8.02 -19.55
CA PHE A 265 13.58 -8.33 -18.88
C PHE A 265 13.59 -9.79 -18.39
N THR A 266 14.76 -10.29 -18.00
CA THR A 266 14.90 -11.64 -17.46
C THR A 266 14.95 -11.59 -15.93
N ALA A 267 14.04 -12.30 -15.26
CA ALA A 267 14.04 -12.46 -13.80
C ALA A 267 14.39 -13.89 -13.43
N CYS A 268 15.25 -14.08 -12.44
CA CYS A 268 15.67 -15.40 -11.96
C CYS A 268 15.00 -15.71 -10.62
N LEU A 269 14.45 -16.91 -10.50
CA LEU A 269 13.37 -17.18 -9.57
C LEU A 269 13.78 -18.16 -8.46
N TYR A 270 13.01 -18.17 -7.39
CA TYR A 270 12.99 -19.31 -6.47
C TYR A 270 12.18 -20.47 -7.06
N PRO A 271 12.41 -21.71 -6.60
CA PRO A 271 11.43 -22.77 -6.79
C PRO A 271 10.04 -22.30 -6.31
N PRO A 272 8.95 -22.58 -7.05
CA PRO A 272 7.61 -22.05 -6.74
C PRO A 272 7.01 -22.57 -5.43
N GLN A 273 7.69 -23.52 -4.75
CA GLN A 273 7.37 -23.99 -3.40
C GLN A 273 8.03 -23.14 -2.31
N LYS A 274 9.15 -22.46 -2.62
CA LYS A 274 9.85 -21.54 -1.72
C LYS A 274 9.39 -20.09 -1.84
N ASP A 275 8.79 -19.77 -2.97
CA ASP A 275 8.15 -18.47 -3.21
C ASP A 275 6.87 -18.68 -4.03
N VAL A 276 5.76 -18.77 -3.30
CA VAL A 276 4.43 -19.01 -3.86
C VAL A 276 3.78 -17.74 -4.41
N PHE A 277 4.44 -16.59 -4.24
CA PHE A 277 3.96 -15.28 -4.65
C PHE A 277 4.71 -14.80 -5.90
N ILE A 278 5.86 -14.16 -5.76
CA ILE A 278 6.52 -13.45 -6.86
C ILE A 278 7.00 -14.44 -7.91
N SER A 279 7.81 -15.41 -7.51
CA SER A 279 8.37 -16.43 -8.40
C SER A 279 7.28 -17.25 -9.09
N ARG A 280 6.23 -17.66 -8.35
CA ARG A 280 5.08 -18.36 -8.95
C ARG A 280 4.31 -17.49 -9.94
N SER A 281 4.08 -16.21 -9.62
CA SER A 281 3.39 -15.29 -10.51
C SER A 281 4.17 -15.08 -11.82
N LEU A 282 5.50 -14.94 -11.72
CA LEU A 282 6.37 -14.80 -12.88
C LEU A 282 6.43 -16.08 -13.72
N LEU A 283 6.48 -17.25 -13.10
CA LEU A 283 6.43 -18.54 -13.82
C LEU A 283 5.11 -18.73 -14.58
N THR A 284 3.99 -18.35 -13.97
CA THR A 284 2.65 -18.66 -14.51
C THR A 284 2.13 -17.60 -15.47
N SER A 285 2.30 -16.32 -15.12
CA SER A 285 1.76 -15.20 -15.89
C SER A 285 2.82 -14.41 -16.64
N GLY A 286 4.07 -14.42 -16.16
CA GLY A 286 5.15 -13.55 -16.63
C GLY A 286 5.10 -12.12 -16.08
N LEU A 287 4.23 -11.86 -15.10
CA LEU A 287 4.06 -10.55 -14.47
C LEU A 287 3.99 -10.69 -12.95
N TRP A 288 4.48 -9.68 -12.24
CA TRP A 288 4.18 -9.44 -10.84
C TRP A 288 3.31 -8.18 -10.74
N GLU A 289 2.28 -8.20 -9.90
CA GLU A 289 1.39 -7.05 -9.64
C GLU A 289 1.01 -6.25 -10.90
N PRO A 290 0.21 -6.83 -11.82
CA PRO A 290 0.03 -6.26 -13.16
C PRO A 290 -0.50 -4.81 -13.17
N TYR A 291 -1.34 -4.42 -12.20
CA TYR A 291 -1.84 -3.06 -12.08
C TYR A 291 -0.75 -2.07 -11.66
N ILE A 292 0.10 -2.46 -10.69
CA ILE A 292 1.23 -1.66 -10.22
C ILE A 292 2.29 -1.57 -11.30
N THR A 293 2.64 -2.71 -11.92
CA THR A 293 3.53 -2.76 -13.08
C THR A 293 3.06 -1.80 -14.17
N LYS A 294 1.77 -1.77 -14.50
CA LYS A 294 1.26 -0.88 -15.54
C LYS A 294 1.40 0.60 -15.14
N ALA A 295 1.00 0.97 -13.93
CA ALA A 295 1.13 2.34 -13.43
C ALA A 295 2.60 2.78 -13.34
N PHE A 296 3.48 1.88 -12.89
CA PHE A 296 4.92 2.08 -12.83
C PHE A 296 5.51 2.33 -14.21
N SER A 297 5.19 1.50 -15.21
CA SER A 297 5.64 1.73 -16.60
C SER A 297 5.20 3.08 -17.15
N VAL A 298 3.98 3.54 -16.86
CA VAL A 298 3.52 4.88 -17.28
C VAL A 298 4.34 5.98 -16.60
N ALA A 299 4.70 5.81 -15.31
CA ALA A 299 5.56 6.77 -14.61
C ALA A 299 6.96 6.84 -15.26
N LEU A 300 7.55 5.69 -15.61
CA LEU A 300 8.82 5.60 -16.32
C LEU A 300 8.77 6.32 -17.67
N GLU A 301 7.75 6.04 -18.48
CA GLU A 301 7.55 6.66 -19.80
C GLU A 301 7.41 8.20 -19.71
N ARG A 302 6.74 8.71 -18.67
CA ARG A 302 6.58 10.15 -18.44
C ARG A 302 7.87 10.86 -18.00
N PHE A 303 8.78 10.14 -17.36
CA PHE A 303 10.00 10.70 -16.77
C PHE A 303 11.25 9.93 -17.20
N PRO A 304 11.60 9.89 -18.50
CA PRO A 304 12.64 9.02 -19.06
C PRO A 304 14.07 9.28 -18.54
N GLN A 305 14.28 10.39 -17.82
CA GLN A 305 15.56 10.77 -17.20
C GLN A 305 15.57 10.62 -15.67
N ALA A 306 14.48 10.14 -15.06
CA ALA A 306 14.42 9.94 -13.62
C ALA A 306 15.23 8.72 -13.21
N THR A 307 15.96 8.84 -12.09
CA THR A 307 16.51 7.68 -11.39
C THR A 307 15.39 6.97 -10.65
N VAL A 308 15.31 5.65 -10.79
CA VAL A 308 14.40 4.83 -9.99
C VAL A 308 15.09 4.47 -8.68
N VAL A 309 14.41 4.71 -7.57
CA VAL A 309 14.79 4.23 -6.25
C VAL A 309 13.89 3.05 -5.91
N ASP A 310 14.45 1.85 -5.81
CA ASP A 310 13.72 0.59 -5.57
C ASP A 310 14.14 0.01 -4.22
N VAL A 311 13.29 0.13 -3.22
CA VAL A 311 13.59 -0.25 -1.82
C VAL A 311 12.80 -1.50 -1.46
N GLY A 312 13.51 -2.55 -1.05
CA GLY A 312 12.93 -3.90 -0.99
C GLY A 312 12.88 -4.53 -2.38
N ALA A 313 13.98 -4.39 -3.13
CA ALA A 313 14.03 -4.76 -4.55
C ALA A 313 13.85 -6.28 -4.79
N ASN A 314 14.04 -7.11 -3.75
CA ASN A 314 13.88 -8.56 -3.80
C ASN A 314 14.71 -9.17 -4.95
N ILE A 315 14.13 -10.04 -5.77
CA ILE A 315 14.78 -10.62 -6.96
C ILE A 315 14.97 -9.61 -8.11
N GLY A 316 14.66 -8.32 -7.89
CA GLY A 316 14.94 -7.22 -8.80
C GLY A 316 13.84 -6.92 -9.83
N TYR A 317 12.58 -7.31 -9.60
CA TYR A 317 11.52 -7.18 -10.63
C TYR A 317 11.34 -5.74 -11.13
N TYR A 318 11.16 -4.76 -10.22
CA TYR A 318 10.97 -3.36 -10.60
C TYR A 318 12.27 -2.70 -11.07
N SER A 319 13.38 -3.02 -10.42
CA SER A 319 14.72 -2.60 -10.85
C SER A 319 15.08 -3.03 -12.27
N LEU A 320 14.85 -4.30 -12.62
CA LEU A 320 15.15 -4.83 -13.95
C LEU A 320 14.19 -4.26 -15.01
N LEU A 321 12.93 -4.05 -14.67
CA LEU A 321 11.97 -3.35 -15.52
C LEU A 321 12.42 -1.91 -15.83
N ALA A 322 12.77 -1.15 -14.79
CA ALA A 322 13.25 0.22 -14.91
C ALA A 322 14.53 0.31 -15.75
N SER A 323 15.50 -0.57 -15.47
CA SER A 323 16.74 -0.60 -16.23
C SER A 323 16.54 -1.00 -17.69
N ALA A 324 15.64 -1.95 -17.98
CA ALA A 324 15.29 -2.31 -19.35
C ALA A 324 14.58 -1.16 -20.09
N ALA A 325 13.88 -0.29 -19.37
CA ALA A 325 13.30 0.95 -19.89
C ALA A 325 14.32 2.10 -20.03
N GLY A 326 15.60 1.86 -19.72
CA GLY A 326 16.67 2.84 -19.90
C GLY A 326 16.89 3.77 -18.71
N HIS A 327 16.26 3.50 -17.56
CA HIS A 327 16.46 4.31 -16.36
C HIS A 327 17.70 3.88 -15.58
N ARG A 328 18.30 4.84 -14.87
CA ARG A 328 19.22 4.55 -13.77
C ARG A 328 18.43 4.02 -12.59
N VAL A 329 19.00 3.08 -11.84
CA VAL A 329 18.35 2.45 -10.68
C VAL A 329 19.29 2.48 -9.48
N VAL A 330 18.77 2.88 -8.33
CA VAL A 330 19.38 2.67 -7.02
C VAL A 330 18.48 1.71 -6.26
N ALA A 331 18.95 0.48 -6.10
CA ALA A 331 18.19 -0.62 -5.51
C ALA A 331 18.74 -1.00 -4.15
N LEU A 332 17.87 -1.18 -3.16
CA LEU A 332 18.20 -1.68 -1.82
C LEU A 332 17.56 -3.05 -1.62
N GLU A 333 18.38 -4.05 -1.35
CA GLU A 333 17.94 -5.41 -1.03
C GLU A 333 18.95 -6.04 -0.06
N PRO A 334 18.58 -6.31 1.20
CA PRO A 334 19.53 -6.79 2.21
C PRO A 334 19.70 -8.32 2.24
N GLN A 335 18.83 -9.11 1.61
CA GLN A 335 18.90 -10.58 1.68
C GLN A 335 19.79 -11.16 0.58
N ASP A 336 20.88 -11.83 0.96
CA ASP A 336 21.84 -12.46 0.04
C ASP A 336 21.19 -13.36 -1.03
N GLU A 337 20.19 -14.17 -0.66
CA GLU A 337 19.52 -15.07 -1.61
C GLU A 337 18.69 -14.34 -2.67
N ASN A 338 18.14 -13.17 -2.32
CA ASN A 338 17.46 -12.28 -3.27
C ASN A 338 18.49 -11.58 -4.16
N ILE A 339 19.56 -11.03 -3.56
CA ILE A 339 20.68 -10.41 -4.28
C ILE A 339 21.25 -11.35 -5.34
N LYS A 340 21.51 -12.62 -5.01
CA LYS A 340 22.06 -13.59 -5.97
C LYS A 340 21.18 -13.79 -7.20
N ARG A 341 19.86 -13.80 -7.01
CA ARG A 341 18.87 -13.92 -8.09
C ARG A 341 18.75 -12.64 -8.90
N PHE A 342 18.78 -11.49 -8.22
CA PHE A 342 18.83 -10.19 -8.86
C PHE A 342 20.09 -10.09 -9.74
N LEU A 343 21.27 -10.44 -9.23
CA LEU A 343 22.52 -10.50 -10.00
C LEU A 343 22.41 -11.43 -11.20
N ALA A 344 21.78 -12.60 -11.06
CA ALA A 344 21.55 -13.50 -12.19
C ALA A 344 20.64 -12.87 -13.28
N GLY A 345 19.60 -12.13 -12.88
CA GLY A 345 18.75 -11.37 -13.80
C GLY A 345 19.51 -10.24 -14.50
N VAL A 346 20.36 -9.51 -13.76
CA VAL A 346 21.23 -8.46 -14.31
C VAL A 346 22.22 -9.03 -15.33
N ARG A 347 22.81 -10.21 -15.07
CA ARG A 347 23.77 -10.88 -15.98
C ARG A 347 23.14 -11.39 -17.27
N ALA A 348 21.82 -11.57 -17.31
CA ALA A 348 21.11 -12.04 -18.49
C ALA A 348 20.98 -10.97 -19.61
N ALA A 349 21.45 -9.75 -19.38
CA ALA A 349 21.37 -8.63 -20.31
C ALA A 349 22.41 -7.52 -20.01
N PRO A 350 22.65 -6.54 -20.91
CA PRO A 350 23.70 -5.54 -20.73
C PRO A 350 23.27 -4.37 -19.82
N TRP A 351 22.57 -4.66 -18.71
CA TRP A 351 21.96 -3.65 -17.83
C TRP A 351 22.85 -3.21 -16.66
N GLN A 352 23.99 -3.86 -16.49
CA GLN A 352 24.89 -3.71 -15.33
C GLN A 352 25.35 -2.27 -15.09
N ASP A 353 25.43 -1.45 -16.14
CA ASP A 353 25.93 -0.07 -16.03
C ASP A 353 24.87 0.90 -15.48
N ASN A 354 23.60 0.50 -15.44
CA ASN A 354 22.50 1.37 -15.05
C ASN A 354 22.05 1.16 -13.59
N ILE A 355 22.53 0.13 -12.91
CA ILE A 355 22.05 -0.28 -11.60
C ILE A 355 23.14 -0.08 -10.54
N VAL A 356 22.78 0.56 -9.45
CA VAL A 356 23.53 0.56 -8.19
C VAL A 356 22.76 -0.32 -7.22
N LEU A 357 23.31 -1.49 -6.87
CA LEU A 357 22.70 -2.41 -5.91
C LEU A 357 23.39 -2.28 -4.56
N LEU A 358 22.60 -2.01 -3.52
CA LEU A 358 23.04 -1.84 -2.15
C LEU A 358 22.49 -2.96 -1.28
N ALA A 359 23.36 -3.76 -0.67
CA ALA A 359 23.05 -4.79 0.31
C ALA A 359 22.73 -4.19 1.70
N ASN A 360 21.85 -3.19 1.70
CA ASN A 360 21.44 -2.42 2.86
C ASN A 360 19.92 -2.53 3.03
N ALA A 361 19.44 -2.42 4.27
CA ALA A 361 18.03 -2.14 4.54
C ALA A 361 17.80 -0.62 4.64
N LEU A 362 16.56 -0.17 4.42
CA LEU A 362 16.18 1.23 4.66
C LEU A 362 15.61 1.38 6.08
N SER A 363 15.98 2.45 6.78
CA SER A 363 15.49 2.76 8.12
C SER A 363 15.48 4.26 8.40
N ASP A 364 14.94 4.67 9.55
CA ASP A 364 14.92 6.06 10.01
C ASP A 364 16.29 6.57 10.50
N ARG A 365 17.20 5.65 10.80
CA ARG A 365 18.52 5.92 11.40
C ARG A 365 19.58 4.93 10.91
N HIS A 366 20.85 5.24 11.17
CA HIS A 366 21.98 4.33 10.93
C HIS A 366 22.14 3.38 12.12
N TRP A 367 21.99 2.09 11.86
CA TRP A 367 22.19 1.02 12.84
C TRP A 367 22.25 -0.34 12.14
N ASN A 368 22.37 -1.40 12.92
CA ASN A 368 22.30 -2.75 12.41
C ASN A 368 20.99 -3.40 12.83
N VAL A 369 20.41 -4.18 11.93
CA VAL A 369 19.17 -4.92 12.13
C VAL A 369 19.34 -6.39 11.74
N SER A 370 18.37 -7.21 12.10
CA SER A 370 18.21 -8.56 11.54
C SER A 370 17.06 -8.56 10.53
N LEU A 371 16.97 -9.61 9.70
CA LEU A 371 15.83 -9.85 8.83
C LEU A 371 15.00 -10.99 9.40
N SER A 372 13.69 -10.94 9.20
CA SER A 372 12.84 -12.10 9.43
C SER A 372 13.13 -13.20 8.40
N THR A 373 12.57 -14.37 8.62
CA THR A 373 12.66 -15.48 7.66
C THR A 373 11.26 -15.93 7.29
N ASN A 374 11.08 -16.31 6.04
CA ASN A 374 9.82 -16.83 5.56
C ASN A 374 10.10 -18.06 4.67
N GLU A 375 9.37 -19.15 4.89
CA GLU A 375 9.65 -20.45 4.23
C GLU A 375 9.16 -20.47 2.78
N ASP A 376 8.00 -19.85 2.51
CA ASP A 376 7.30 -19.95 1.23
C ASP A 376 6.97 -18.60 0.59
N ASN A 377 7.31 -17.48 1.24
CA ASN A 377 7.18 -16.12 0.71
C ASN A 377 8.46 -15.30 0.92
N GLN A 378 9.38 -15.35 -0.05
CA GLN A 378 10.63 -14.60 0.04
C GLN A 378 10.46 -13.07 -0.12
N GLY A 379 9.29 -12.61 -0.59
CA GLY A 379 8.92 -11.19 -0.56
C GLY A 379 8.50 -10.70 0.82
N GLY A 380 7.90 -11.57 1.62
CA GLY A 380 7.37 -11.26 2.96
C GLY A 380 8.41 -11.07 4.08
N ILE A 381 9.67 -10.80 3.72
CA ILE A 381 10.77 -10.66 4.69
C ILE A 381 10.91 -9.19 5.06
N HIS A 382 11.05 -8.93 6.37
CA HIS A 382 11.03 -7.59 6.95
C HIS A 382 12.10 -7.40 8.00
N VAL A 383 12.38 -6.15 8.33
CA VAL A 383 13.36 -5.75 9.34
C VAL A 383 12.89 -6.14 10.75
N LEU A 384 13.81 -6.71 11.53
CA LEU A 384 13.66 -6.98 12.95
C LEU A 384 14.59 -6.08 13.76
N GLU A 385 13.99 -5.24 14.59
CA GLU A 385 14.68 -4.23 15.41
C GLU A 385 15.39 -4.80 16.65
N ASN A 386 15.02 -6.02 17.06
CA ASN A 386 15.48 -6.61 18.32
C ASN A 386 16.88 -7.22 18.19
N CYS A 387 17.87 -6.34 18.25
CA CYS A 387 19.26 -6.68 18.47
C CYS A 387 19.52 -6.91 19.96
N GLY A 388 19.66 -8.18 20.39
CA GLY A 388 20.24 -8.49 21.71
C GLY A 388 19.34 -9.13 22.77
N HIS A 389 18.10 -9.54 22.47
CA HIS A 389 17.36 -10.42 23.39
C HIS A 389 17.59 -11.89 23.04
N ILE A 390 18.40 -12.57 23.87
CA ILE A 390 18.64 -14.01 23.82
C ILE A 390 17.31 -14.75 23.99
N TRP A 391 16.84 -15.39 22.93
CA TRP A 391 15.94 -16.55 23.06
C TRP A 391 16.70 -17.80 22.62
N PRO A 392 16.80 -18.83 23.48
CA PRO A 392 17.49 -20.07 23.12
C PRO A 392 16.53 -20.94 22.32
N LYS A 393 16.90 -21.26 21.06
CA LYS A 393 16.67 -22.54 20.33
C LYS A 393 16.67 -22.44 18.79
N SER A 394 17.16 -21.35 18.20
CA SER A 394 17.55 -21.33 16.77
C SER A 394 18.44 -20.12 16.51
N GLY A 395 19.74 -20.26 16.77
CA GLY A 395 20.68 -19.15 16.60
C GLY A 395 20.64 -18.57 15.18
N ARG A 396 20.22 -17.29 15.06
CA ARG A 396 20.45 -16.41 13.90
C ARG A 396 19.91 -14.96 14.06
N ASN A 397 19.92 -14.37 15.26
CA ASN A 397 19.79 -12.89 15.38
C ASN A 397 21.17 -12.27 15.48
N GLN A 398 21.93 -12.31 14.38
CA GLN A 398 23.16 -11.55 14.26
C GLN A 398 22.77 -10.26 13.54
N CYS A 399 22.83 -9.11 14.22
CA CYS A 399 22.51 -7.82 13.60
C CYS A 399 23.59 -7.42 12.60
N THR A 400 23.51 -8.06 11.43
CA THR A 400 24.50 -8.00 10.35
C THR A 400 24.06 -7.08 9.23
N VAL A 401 22.76 -6.79 9.11
CA VAL A 401 22.23 -5.94 8.05
C VAL A 401 22.37 -4.48 8.47
N VAL A 402 23.20 -3.74 7.74
CA VAL A 402 23.44 -2.31 7.97
C VAL A 402 22.34 -1.50 7.28
N THR A 403 21.77 -0.53 8.00
CA THR A 403 20.73 0.34 7.45
C THR A 403 21.29 1.62 6.84
N LEU A 404 20.60 2.13 5.83
CA LEU A 404 20.72 3.50 5.31
C LEU A 404 19.42 4.27 5.58
N THR A 405 19.50 5.60 5.59
CA THR A 405 18.31 6.45 5.50
C THR A 405 18.02 6.81 4.05
N LEU A 406 16.82 7.31 3.73
CA LEU A 406 16.52 7.73 2.36
C LEU A 406 17.44 8.89 1.92
N ASP A 407 17.78 9.79 2.85
CA ASP A 407 18.69 10.90 2.62
C ASP A 407 20.10 10.46 2.20
N ASP A 408 20.58 9.28 2.64
CA ASP A 408 21.85 8.73 2.18
C ASP A 408 21.85 8.44 0.67
N LEU A 409 20.71 8.16 0.05
CA LEU A 409 20.68 7.82 -1.37
C LEU A 409 21.06 9.00 -2.27
N LEU A 410 21.06 10.22 -1.74
CA LEU A 410 21.58 11.40 -2.43
C LEU A 410 23.08 11.29 -2.80
N TYR A 411 23.85 10.42 -2.15
CA TYR A 411 25.25 10.17 -2.52
C TYR A 411 25.42 9.46 -3.87
N VAL A 412 24.38 8.72 -4.31
CA VAL A 412 24.45 7.87 -5.51
C VAL A 412 23.44 8.26 -6.60
N ILE A 413 22.48 9.13 -6.28
CA ILE A 413 21.54 9.71 -7.25
C ILE A 413 22.16 10.94 -7.88
N THR A 414 22.32 10.91 -9.21
CA THR A 414 22.92 12.01 -9.98
C THR A 414 21.90 12.83 -10.77
N THR A 415 20.63 12.42 -10.76
CA THR A 415 19.55 13.09 -11.51
C THR A 415 18.80 14.05 -10.59
N LYS A 416 18.10 15.03 -11.18
CA LYS A 416 17.23 15.93 -10.41
C LYS A 416 15.88 15.32 -10.04
N THR A 417 15.49 14.27 -10.77
CA THR A 417 14.18 13.62 -10.63
C THR A 417 14.38 12.17 -10.20
N ALA A 418 13.54 11.69 -9.29
CA ALA A 418 13.52 10.29 -8.86
C ALA A 418 12.09 9.73 -8.81
N ILE A 419 11.90 8.48 -9.23
CA ILE A 419 10.66 7.72 -9.01
C ILE A 419 10.95 6.69 -7.91
N ILE A 420 10.10 6.62 -6.89
CA ILE A 420 10.32 5.70 -5.77
C ILE A 420 9.35 4.52 -5.87
N LYS A 421 9.86 3.29 -5.75
CA LYS A 421 9.10 2.11 -5.32
C LYS A 421 9.65 1.68 -3.98
N ILE A 422 8.78 1.48 -3.01
CA ILE A 422 9.12 0.95 -1.69
C ILE A 422 8.16 -0.19 -1.34
N ASP A 423 8.72 -1.32 -0.93
CA ASP A 423 8.01 -2.54 -0.53
C ASP A 423 8.83 -3.22 0.57
N ILE A 424 8.65 -2.78 1.81
CA ILE A 424 9.45 -3.27 2.94
C ILE A 424 8.57 -3.81 4.05
N GLU A 425 7.41 -4.35 3.65
CA GLU A 425 6.57 -5.24 4.45
C GLU A 425 6.13 -4.61 5.78
N GLY A 426 5.76 -3.32 5.72
CA GLY A 426 5.18 -2.59 6.85
C GLY A 426 6.15 -1.68 7.60
N TYR A 427 7.42 -1.57 7.18
CA TYR A 427 8.41 -0.68 7.78
C TYR A 427 8.42 0.73 7.13
N GLU A 428 7.54 1.01 6.17
CA GLU A 428 7.54 2.23 5.34
C GLU A 428 7.39 3.51 6.16
N CYS A 429 6.47 3.55 7.15
CA CYS A 429 6.26 4.74 7.97
C CYS A 429 7.55 5.18 8.68
N LYS A 430 8.32 4.20 9.15
CA LYS A 430 9.55 4.45 9.88
C LYS A 430 10.68 4.80 8.92
N ALA A 431 10.88 4.00 7.87
CA ALA A 431 11.93 4.26 6.88
C ALA A 431 11.84 5.65 6.23
N LEU A 432 10.64 6.22 6.11
CA LEU A 432 10.39 7.51 5.48
C LEU A 432 10.22 8.68 6.47
N ALA A 433 10.21 8.41 7.77
CA ALA A 433 10.00 9.44 8.80
C ALA A 433 11.06 10.57 8.77
N THR A 434 12.28 10.26 8.32
CA THR A 434 13.41 11.20 8.31
C THR A 434 13.83 11.63 6.90
N ALA A 435 13.03 11.36 5.88
CA ALA A 435 13.36 11.58 4.45
C ALA A 435 13.26 13.04 3.97
N SER A 436 13.28 14.03 4.88
CA SER A 436 13.02 15.43 4.51
C SER A 436 14.04 15.99 3.51
N THR A 437 15.32 15.69 3.69
CA THR A 437 16.38 16.22 2.80
C THR A 437 16.24 15.65 1.40
N PHE A 438 15.93 14.36 1.27
CA PHE A 438 15.69 13.70 0.00
C PHE A 438 14.59 14.40 -0.81
N PHE A 439 13.42 14.62 -0.20
CA PHE A 439 12.28 15.26 -0.86
C PHE A 439 12.49 16.76 -1.10
N SER A 440 13.40 17.42 -0.38
CA SER A 440 13.80 18.80 -0.69
C SER A 440 14.84 18.89 -1.81
N ALA A 441 15.67 17.86 -2.00
CA ALA A 441 16.75 17.85 -2.98
C ALA A 441 16.30 17.37 -4.37
N LEU A 442 15.30 16.50 -4.44
CA LEU A 442 14.86 15.84 -5.67
C LEU A 442 13.39 16.13 -5.98
N GLN A 443 13.08 16.24 -7.27
CA GLN A 443 11.70 16.16 -7.74
C GLN A 443 11.27 14.70 -7.74
N VAL A 444 10.25 14.35 -6.95
CA VAL A 444 9.70 12.99 -6.91
C VAL A 444 8.27 13.03 -7.45
N PRO A 445 8.02 12.75 -8.74
CA PRO A 445 6.67 12.85 -9.29
C PRO A 445 5.73 11.76 -8.77
N TYR A 446 6.26 10.56 -8.52
CA TYR A 446 5.48 9.40 -8.10
C TYR A 446 6.24 8.55 -7.06
N ILE A 447 5.50 8.08 -6.06
CA ILE A 447 5.96 7.16 -5.01
C ILE A 447 4.99 5.99 -4.97
N PHE A 448 5.44 4.78 -5.26
CA PHE A 448 4.67 3.56 -5.17
C PHE A 448 5.02 2.87 -3.85
N MET A 449 4.02 2.51 -3.05
CA MET A 449 4.29 1.87 -1.77
C MET A 449 3.27 0.81 -1.39
N GLU A 450 3.78 -0.27 -0.82
CA GLU A 450 2.95 -1.18 -0.05
C GLU A 450 2.36 -0.41 1.14
N TRP A 451 1.05 -0.46 1.29
CA TRP A 451 0.35 0.25 2.38
C TRP A 451 -0.36 -0.71 3.33
N ARG A 452 -0.77 -1.86 2.77
CA ARG A 452 -1.66 -2.78 3.46
C ARG A 452 -1.04 -3.32 4.74
N GLN A 453 0.23 -3.75 4.70
CA GLN A 453 0.92 -4.30 5.86
C GLN A 453 0.93 -3.34 7.05
N MET A 454 1.23 -2.05 6.81
CA MET A 454 1.14 -1.03 7.86
C MET A 454 -0.26 -0.98 8.46
N THR A 455 -1.30 -0.86 7.64
CA THR A 455 -2.67 -0.72 8.15
C THR A 455 -3.22 -1.98 8.81
N ASP A 456 -2.89 -3.17 8.32
CA ASP A 456 -3.36 -4.44 8.90
C ASP A 456 -2.66 -4.72 10.24
N ASN A 457 -1.40 -4.31 10.40
CA ASN A 457 -0.61 -4.54 11.61
C ASN A 457 -0.65 -3.39 12.64
N ARG A 458 -1.23 -2.22 12.31
CA ARG A 458 -1.22 -1.01 13.16
C ARG A 458 -1.76 -1.16 14.59
N LEU A 459 -2.57 -2.20 14.84
CA LEU A 459 -3.18 -2.47 16.16
C LEU A 459 -2.45 -3.57 16.92
N LEU A 460 -1.43 -4.19 16.33
CA LEU A 460 -0.66 -5.24 16.98
C LEU A 460 0.23 -4.64 18.09
N PRO A 461 0.39 -5.34 19.22
CA PRO A 461 1.37 -4.96 20.23
C PRO A 461 2.77 -4.90 19.60
N GLN A 462 3.54 -3.85 19.92
CA GLN A 462 4.90 -3.64 19.40
C GLN A 462 5.00 -3.52 17.87
N THR A 463 3.92 -3.12 17.19
CA THR A 463 4.01 -2.75 15.76
C THR A 463 5.05 -1.65 15.56
N VAL A 464 5.84 -1.77 14.49
CA VAL A 464 6.82 -0.75 14.08
C VAL A 464 6.11 0.51 13.58
N CYS A 465 4.93 0.34 12.98
CA CYS A 465 4.13 1.41 12.42
C CYS A 465 2.76 1.46 13.09
N PRO A 466 2.65 2.11 14.28
CA PRO A 466 1.36 2.36 14.91
C PRO A 466 0.55 3.37 14.07
N ALA A 467 -0.76 3.45 14.34
CA ALA A 467 -1.67 4.29 13.57
C ALA A 467 -1.21 5.77 13.47
N GLN A 468 -0.63 6.29 14.55
CA GLN A 468 -0.11 7.66 14.62
C GLN A 468 1.01 7.90 13.61
N ASP A 469 1.92 6.94 13.44
CA ASP A 469 3.08 7.07 12.56
C ASP A 469 2.68 6.90 11.09
N ILE A 470 1.68 6.06 10.81
CA ILE A 470 1.07 5.95 9.48
C ILE A 470 0.42 7.28 9.08
N ASP A 471 -0.35 7.89 9.99
CA ASP A 471 -0.98 9.18 9.75
C ASP A 471 0.06 10.32 9.65
N ALA A 472 1.15 10.25 10.42
CA ALA A 472 2.27 11.18 10.30
C ALA A 472 2.97 11.08 8.94
N LEU A 473 3.22 9.87 8.42
CA LEU A 473 3.76 9.68 7.07
C LEU A 473 2.83 10.27 6.01
N SER A 474 1.52 10.04 6.13
CA SER A 474 0.52 10.59 5.21
C SER A 474 0.48 12.11 5.22
N HIS A 475 0.55 12.74 6.40
CA HIS A 475 0.65 14.19 6.52
C HIS A 475 1.98 14.72 5.96
N PHE A 476 3.10 14.03 6.23
CA PHE A 476 4.42 14.38 5.68
C PHE A 476 4.40 14.52 4.15
N PHE A 477 3.71 13.60 3.46
CA PHE A 477 3.50 13.69 2.03
C PHE A 477 2.51 14.78 1.63
N SER A 478 1.38 14.88 2.32
CA SER A 478 0.33 15.86 1.99
C SER A 478 0.81 17.30 2.13
N ASP A 479 1.59 17.59 3.17
CA ASP A 479 2.22 18.90 3.42
C ASP A 479 3.21 19.28 2.32
N ARG A 480 3.72 18.29 1.56
CA ARG A 480 4.60 18.47 0.40
C ARG A 480 3.85 18.43 -0.94
N GLY A 481 2.52 18.48 -0.91
CA GLY A 481 1.69 18.52 -2.11
C GLY A 481 1.53 17.16 -2.80
N TYR A 482 1.75 16.05 -2.10
CA TYR A 482 1.44 14.72 -2.65
C TYR A 482 0.00 14.33 -2.39
N ILE A 483 -0.61 13.68 -3.37
CA ILE A 483 -2.00 13.23 -3.32
C ILE A 483 -2.02 11.69 -3.42
N PRO A 484 -2.52 10.99 -2.39
CA PRO A 484 -2.58 9.53 -2.38
C PRO A 484 -3.73 9.00 -3.24
N HIS A 485 -3.45 7.93 -3.97
CA HIS A 485 -4.45 7.19 -4.75
C HIS A 485 -4.28 5.69 -4.53
N GLU A 486 -5.40 4.97 -4.48
CA GLU A 486 -5.37 3.51 -4.53
C GLU A 486 -5.01 3.07 -5.94
N ILE A 487 -4.04 2.15 -6.05
CA ILE A 487 -3.35 1.92 -7.32
C ILE A 487 -4.19 1.20 -8.38
N ARG A 488 -5.16 0.36 -7.97
CA ARG A 488 -5.95 -0.46 -8.90
C ARG A 488 -7.13 0.31 -9.50
N SER A 489 -7.75 1.14 -8.68
CA SER A 489 -8.98 1.88 -8.98
C SER A 489 -8.70 3.33 -9.38
N GLY A 490 -7.52 3.88 -9.05
CA GLY A 490 -7.20 5.29 -9.24
C GLY A 490 -7.97 6.23 -8.31
N ILE A 491 -8.70 5.69 -7.32
CA ILE A 491 -9.50 6.49 -6.38
C ILE A 491 -8.56 7.32 -5.51
N LYS A 492 -8.81 8.63 -5.48
CA LYS A 492 -8.15 9.57 -4.57
C LYS A 492 -8.54 9.24 -3.12
N LEU A 493 -7.54 9.17 -2.25
CA LEU A 493 -7.71 8.86 -0.83
C LEU A 493 -7.65 10.14 0.02
N ASN A 494 -8.26 10.08 1.21
CA ASN A 494 -8.19 11.16 2.19
C ASN A 494 -6.95 10.97 3.09
N PRO A 495 -5.90 11.81 2.98
CA PRO A 495 -4.67 11.62 3.73
C PRO A 495 -4.84 11.78 5.25
N TYR A 496 -5.86 12.48 5.72
CA TYR A 496 -6.06 12.74 7.16
C TYR A 496 -6.70 11.57 7.92
N GLN A 497 -6.91 10.41 7.27
CA GLN A 497 -7.47 9.19 7.85
C GLN A 497 -6.75 7.94 7.30
N SER A 498 -5.45 8.05 7.08
CA SER A 498 -4.66 7.07 6.31
C SER A 498 -4.47 5.73 7.01
N SER A 499 -4.39 5.73 8.35
CA SER A 499 -4.33 4.53 9.18
C SER A 499 -5.63 3.69 9.13
N ALA A 500 -6.75 4.32 8.74
CA ALA A 500 -8.05 3.69 8.62
C ALA A 500 -8.34 3.12 7.23
N TRP A 501 -7.49 3.38 6.22
CA TRP A 501 -7.71 2.87 4.88
C TRP A 501 -7.77 1.34 4.86
N LYS A 502 -8.66 0.79 4.03
CA LYS A 502 -8.87 -0.66 3.85
C LYS A 502 -8.70 -1.01 2.37
N ILE A 503 -7.49 -0.80 1.90
CA ILE A 503 -7.08 -0.91 0.50
C ILE A 503 -5.81 -1.76 0.39
N GLY A 504 -5.39 -2.04 -0.85
CA GLY A 504 -4.06 -2.55 -1.13
C GLY A 504 -3.05 -1.42 -1.21
N ASP A 505 -2.20 -1.47 -2.23
CA ASP A 505 -1.09 -0.54 -2.38
C ASP A 505 -1.54 0.81 -2.90
N VAL A 506 -0.74 1.82 -2.54
CA VAL A 506 -0.99 3.20 -2.90
C VAL A 506 0.12 3.71 -3.79
N TYR A 507 -0.23 4.69 -4.61
CA TYR A 507 0.76 5.60 -5.13
C TYR A 507 0.46 7.03 -4.69
N TRP A 508 1.51 7.74 -4.33
CA TRP A 508 1.49 9.17 -4.09
C TRP A 508 1.92 9.88 -5.36
N ARG A 509 1.15 10.88 -5.74
CA ARG A 509 1.39 11.69 -6.93
C ARG A 509 1.64 13.12 -6.50
N ALA A 510 2.72 13.75 -6.96
CA ALA A 510 2.90 15.18 -6.79
C ALA A 510 1.76 15.96 -7.47
N GLN A 511 1.23 16.99 -6.81
CA GLN A 511 -0.03 17.66 -7.20
C GLN A 511 -0.05 18.15 -8.66
N ASP A 512 1.10 18.53 -9.20
CA ASP A 512 1.32 19.03 -10.57
C ASP A 512 1.37 17.92 -11.64
N GLN A 513 1.32 16.65 -11.25
CA GLN A 513 1.41 15.51 -12.17
C GLN A 513 0.06 14.94 -12.61
N GLU A 514 0.04 14.18 -13.70
CA GLU A 514 -1.15 13.48 -14.16
C GLU A 514 -1.40 12.18 -13.38
N LEU A 515 -2.67 11.73 -13.31
CA LEU A 515 -2.98 10.39 -12.81
C LEU A 515 -2.30 9.31 -13.66
N LEU A 516 -1.81 8.25 -13.02
CA LEU A 516 -1.21 7.09 -13.72
C LEU A 516 -2.28 6.12 -14.21
N VAL A 517 -3.38 6.05 -13.46
CA VAL A 517 -4.55 5.23 -13.75
C VAL A 517 -5.77 6.14 -13.64
N PRO A 518 -6.57 6.34 -14.71
CA PRO A 518 -7.82 7.06 -14.62
C PRO A 518 -8.74 6.40 -13.58
N SER A 519 -9.40 7.19 -12.72
CA SER A 519 -10.38 6.66 -11.78
C SER A 519 -11.52 5.97 -12.54
N LEU A 520 -11.81 4.71 -12.19
CA LEU A 520 -12.92 3.94 -12.76
C LEU A 520 -14.28 4.58 -12.50
#